data_AF-A0A452QG28-F1
#
_entry.id   AF-A0A452QG28-F1
#
_cell.length_a   1.000
_cell.length_b   1.000
_cell.length_c   1.000
_cell.angle_alpha   90.00
_cell.angle_beta   90.00
_cell.angle_gamma   90.00
#
_symmetry.space_group_name_H-M   'P 1'
#
loop_
_entity.id
_entity.type
_entity.pdbx_description
1 polymer ?
#
loop_
_entity_poly.entity_id
_entity_poly.type
_entity_poly.pdbx_seq_one_letter_code
_entity_poly.pdbx_strand_id
1 'polypeptide(L)'
;MYIHFHVYFFSQAGIFQEFIVQEESVTFRINLTVLLDCLSIFGSSPTPGTLTALRMCYQGYGYPLMLFLEEGGVVTVCKINTQEPEETLDFDFCSTNVINKIILQSEGLREAFSELDMTSEVLQITMSPDKPYFRYLTARHL
;
A
#
# COMPACT_ATOMS: atom_id res chain seq x y z
N MET A 1 5.64 13.77 -20.74
CA MET A 1 6.16 12.64 -19.94
C MET A 1 5.11 12.36 -18.89
N TYR A 2 4.35 11.27 -19.02
CA TYR A 2 3.36 10.89 -18.01
C TYR A 2 4.08 10.17 -16.87
N ILE A 3 3.86 10.61 -15.64
CA ILE A 3 4.39 9.93 -14.45
C ILE A 3 3.36 8.87 -14.08
N HIS A 4 3.75 7.61 -14.16
CA HIS A 4 2.95 6.50 -13.64
C HIS A 4 3.30 6.30 -12.16
N PHE A 5 2.28 6.29 -11.31
CA PHE A 5 2.44 6.04 -9.87
C PHE A 5 2.04 4.60 -9.57
N HIS A 6 2.94 3.86 -8.94
CA HIS A 6 2.70 2.51 -8.43
C HIS A 6 2.94 2.51 -6.93
N VAL A 7 2.02 1.90 -6.18
CA VAL A 7 2.12 1.77 -4.73
C VAL A 7 2.36 0.31 -4.40
N TYR A 8 3.51 0.03 -3.80
CA TYR A 8 3.88 -1.29 -3.32
C TYR A 8 3.89 -1.28 -1.80
N PHE A 9 3.27 -2.30 -1.21
CA PHE A 9 3.41 -2.60 0.21
C PHE A 9 4.17 -3.91 0.34
N PHE A 10 5.27 -3.88 1.08
CA PHE A 10 6.07 -5.06 1.36
C PHE A 10 6.01 -5.37 2.85
N SER A 11 5.71 -6.63 3.18
CA SER A 11 5.76 -7.15 4.53
C SER A 11 6.73 -8.32 4.59
N GLN A 12 7.64 -8.30 5.57
CA GLN A 12 8.55 -9.41 5.80
C GLN A 12 7.81 -10.56 6.48
N ALA A 13 8.18 -11.80 6.14
CA ALA A 13 7.59 -13.00 6.75
C ALA A 13 7.63 -12.99 8.29
N GLY A 14 8.66 -12.38 8.89
CA GLY A 14 8.82 -12.29 10.35
C GLY A 14 7.79 -11.42 11.09
N ILE A 15 6.91 -10.71 10.36
CA ILE A 15 5.79 -9.97 10.96
C ILE A 15 4.65 -10.92 11.35
N PHE A 16 4.55 -12.08 10.71
CA PHE A 16 3.51 -13.07 10.94
C PHE A 16 3.96 -14.11 11.98
N GLN A 17 3.03 -14.57 12.82
CA GLN A 17 3.28 -15.70 13.73
C GLN A 17 3.49 -17.01 12.95
N GLU A 18 2.82 -17.15 11.81
CA GLU A 18 2.97 -18.27 10.89
C GLU A 18 2.89 -17.75 9.44
N PHE A 19 3.89 -18.08 8.62
CA PHE A 19 3.94 -17.72 7.20
C PHE A 19 4.53 -18.88 6.41
N ILE A 20 3.72 -19.50 5.56
CA ILE A 20 4.09 -20.69 4.79
C ILE A 20 3.67 -20.47 3.34
N VAL A 21 4.63 -20.58 2.43
CA VAL A 21 4.42 -20.59 0.98
C VAL A 21 5.02 -21.88 0.46
N GLN A 22 4.24 -22.66 -0.29
CA GLN A 22 4.65 -23.99 -0.76
C GLN A 22 5.38 -23.94 -2.11
N GLU A 23 5.14 -22.90 -2.88
CA GLU A 23 5.74 -22.65 -4.20
C GLU A 23 6.80 -21.55 -4.11
N GLU A 24 7.60 -21.38 -5.17
CA GLU A 24 8.61 -20.31 -5.23
C GLU A 24 7.99 -18.92 -5.15
N SER A 25 6.83 -18.74 -5.81
CA SER A 25 6.08 -17.49 -5.78
C SER A 25 4.60 -17.77 -6.00
N VAL A 26 3.73 -17.01 -5.33
CA VAL A 26 2.28 -17.09 -5.49
C VAL A 26 1.74 -15.69 -5.80
N THR A 27 1.02 -15.56 -6.91
CA THR A 27 0.49 -14.27 -7.38
C THR A 27 -0.99 -14.41 -7.73
N PHE A 28 -1.80 -13.49 -7.23
CA PHE A 28 -3.23 -13.40 -7.55
C PHE A 28 -3.69 -11.95 -7.43
N ARG A 29 -4.79 -11.61 -8.12
CA ARG A 29 -5.43 -10.30 -7.98
C ARG A 29 -6.72 -10.41 -7.17
N ILE A 30 -6.98 -9.42 -6.32
CA ILE A 30 -8.22 -9.29 -5.54
C ILE A 30 -8.70 -7.84 -5.53
N ASN A 31 -9.97 -7.64 -5.19
CA ASN A 31 -10.51 -6.31 -4.94
C ASN A 31 -10.00 -5.80 -3.57
N LEU A 32 -9.18 -4.74 -3.60
CA LEU A 32 -8.58 -4.16 -2.39
C LEU A 32 -9.62 -3.61 -1.42
N THR A 33 -10.70 -3.00 -1.91
CA THR A 33 -11.79 -2.49 -1.05
C THR A 33 -12.44 -3.64 -0.29
N VAL A 34 -12.76 -4.74 -0.98
CA VAL A 34 -13.34 -5.94 -0.33
C VAL A 34 -12.39 -6.51 0.72
N LEU A 35 -11.09 -6.55 0.44
CA LEU A 35 -10.09 -6.99 1.43
C LEU A 35 -10.12 -6.08 2.67
N LEU A 36 -10.07 -4.77 2.48
CA LEU A 36 -10.07 -3.80 3.58
C LEU A 36 -11.36 -3.87 4.41
N ASP A 37 -12.51 -4.03 3.76
CA ASP A 37 -13.79 -4.23 4.44
C ASP A 37 -13.78 -5.51 5.28
N CYS A 38 -13.23 -6.61 4.75
CA CYS A 38 -13.11 -7.86 5.50
C CYS A 38 -12.14 -7.75 6.69
N LEU A 39 -10.99 -7.08 6.50
CA LEU A 39 -10.00 -6.88 7.55
C LEU A 39 -10.50 -5.97 8.68
N SER A 40 -11.50 -5.13 8.40
CA SER A 40 -12.06 -4.16 9.34
C SER A 40 -13.44 -4.55 9.89
N ILE A 41 -13.85 -5.81 9.73
CA ILE A 41 -15.20 -6.27 10.04
C ILE A 41 -15.61 -6.11 11.51
N PHE A 42 -14.64 -6.13 12.43
CA PHE A 42 -14.85 -5.89 13.86
C PHE A 42 -14.72 -4.40 14.26
N GLY A 43 -14.58 -3.52 13.27
CA GLY A 43 -14.46 -2.07 13.43
C GLY A 43 -13.02 -1.57 13.28
N SER A 44 -12.89 -0.27 13.01
CA SER A 44 -11.62 0.42 12.81
C SER A 44 -11.05 1.06 14.08
N SER A 45 -11.80 1.01 15.18
CA SER A 45 -11.41 1.53 16.49
C SER A 45 -11.35 0.39 17.50
N PRO A 46 -10.27 -0.42 17.51
CA PRO A 46 -10.14 -1.51 18.44
C PRO A 46 -10.17 -0.98 19.88
N THR A 47 -10.94 -1.64 20.73
CA THR A 47 -10.95 -1.31 22.15
C THR A 47 -9.59 -1.67 22.77
N PRO A 48 -9.02 -0.86 23.66
CA PRO A 48 -7.73 -1.16 24.27
C PRO A 48 -7.74 -2.55 24.93
N GLY A 49 -6.78 -3.40 24.55
CA GLY A 49 -6.67 -4.77 25.05
C GLY A 49 -7.41 -5.82 24.22
N THR A 50 -8.18 -5.42 23.22
CA THR A 50 -8.83 -6.33 22.25
C THR A 50 -8.01 -6.36 20.96
N LEU A 51 -7.71 -7.57 20.48
CA LEU A 51 -7.00 -7.80 19.23
C LEU A 51 -7.83 -8.73 18.37
N THR A 52 -7.89 -8.43 17.07
CA THR A 52 -8.42 -9.34 16.07
C THR A 52 -7.29 -10.24 15.57
N ALA A 53 -7.42 -11.55 15.74
CA ALA A 53 -6.53 -12.52 15.10
C ALA A 53 -6.92 -12.72 13.63
N LEU A 54 -5.94 -12.87 12.75
CA LEU A 54 -6.14 -13.11 11.32
C LEU A 54 -5.40 -14.37 10.89
N ARG A 55 -6.09 -15.24 10.15
CA ARG A 55 -5.49 -16.31 9.35
C ARG A 55 -5.90 -16.15 7.89
N MET A 56 -4.91 -16.12 7.00
CA MET A 56 -5.10 -16.05 5.55
C MET A 56 -4.72 -17.38 4.92
N CYS A 57 -5.58 -17.90 4.04
CA CYS A 57 -5.34 -19.15 3.33
C CYS A 57 -5.67 -18.97 1.84
N TYR A 58 -4.77 -19.39 0.97
CA TYR A 58 -4.97 -19.44 -0.47
C TYR A 58 -4.48 -20.78 -0.99
N GLN A 59 -5.35 -21.52 -1.68
CA GLN A 59 -5.07 -22.91 -2.10
C GLN A 59 -4.43 -23.01 -3.49
N GLY A 60 -4.07 -21.87 -4.09
CA GLY A 60 -3.49 -21.82 -5.42
C GLY A 60 -4.49 -21.36 -6.48
N TYR A 61 -4.05 -21.48 -7.73
CA TYR A 61 -4.75 -20.92 -8.88
C TYR A 61 -6.22 -21.34 -8.99
N GLY A 62 -7.11 -20.37 -9.22
CA GLY A 62 -8.56 -20.58 -9.34
C GLY A 62 -9.33 -20.71 -8.01
N TYR A 63 -8.65 -20.77 -6.87
CA TYR A 63 -9.29 -20.80 -5.54
C TYR A 63 -9.46 -19.39 -4.95
N PRO A 64 -10.45 -19.14 -4.10
CA PRO A 64 -10.57 -17.86 -3.41
C PRO A 64 -9.46 -17.67 -2.35
N LEU A 65 -9.19 -16.40 -2.00
CA LEU A 65 -8.51 -16.06 -0.76
C LEU A 65 -9.51 -16.19 0.39
N MET A 66 -9.17 -17.03 1.37
CA MET A 66 -9.96 -17.24 2.58
C MET A 66 -9.34 -16.44 3.73
N LEU A 67 -10.15 -15.65 4.43
CA LEU A 67 -9.77 -14.95 5.64
C LEU A 67 -10.58 -15.51 6.81
N PHE A 68 -9.91 -15.85 7.89
CA PHE A 68 -10.52 -16.21 9.16
C PHE A 68 -10.11 -15.15 10.17
N LEU A 69 -11.09 -14.40 10.66
CA LEU A 69 -10.89 -13.36 11.67
C LEU A 69 -11.57 -13.80 12.96
N GLU A 70 -10.88 -13.60 14.08
CA GLU A 70 -11.42 -13.90 15.41
C GLU A 70 -11.17 -12.73 16.35
N GLU A 71 -12.23 -12.32 17.05
CA GLU A 71 -12.15 -11.31 18.11
C GLU A 71 -13.09 -11.68 19.25
N GLY A 72 -12.56 -11.85 20.46
CA GLY A 72 -13.37 -12.08 21.66
C GLY A 72 -14.23 -13.35 21.61
N GLY A 73 -13.80 -14.38 20.87
CA GLY A 73 -14.52 -15.62 20.63
C GLY A 73 -15.48 -15.60 19.44
N VAL A 74 -15.68 -14.44 18.80
CA VAL A 74 -16.51 -14.31 17.60
C VAL A 74 -15.66 -14.57 16.37
N VAL A 75 -16.10 -15.48 15.51
CA VAL A 75 -15.36 -15.88 14.30
C VAL A 75 -16.10 -15.46 13.05
N THR A 76 -15.37 -14.80 12.14
CA THR A 76 -15.85 -14.41 10.82
C THR A 76 -15.00 -15.06 9.74
N VAL A 77 -15.66 -15.61 8.71
CA VAL A 77 -14.99 -16.23 7.56
C VAL A 77 -15.36 -15.47 6.29
N CYS A 78 -14.36 -14.88 5.64
CA CYS A 78 -14.54 -14.18 4.38
C CYS A 78 -13.97 -15.01 3.23
N LYS A 79 -14.70 -15.04 2.11
CA LYS A 79 -14.26 -15.67 0.87
C LYS A 79 -14.16 -14.60 -0.21
N ILE A 80 -12.93 -14.28 -0.62
CA ILE A 80 -12.66 -13.27 -1.65
C ILE A 80 -12.24 -13.98 -2.93
N ASN A 81 -13.02 -13.80 -3.99
CA ASN A 81 -12.67 -14.38 -5.29
C ASN A 81 -11.40 -13.73 -5.84
N THR A 82 -10.47 -14.56 -6.31
CA THR A 82 -9.26 -14.11 -6.98
C THR A 82 -9.47 -13.99 -8.48
N GLN A 83 -8.62 -13.20 -9.12
CA GLN A 83 -8.55 -13.01 -10.56
C GLN A 83 -7.14 -13.29 -11.06
N GLU A 84 -7.01 -13.53 -12.36
CA GLU A 84 -5.71 -13.60 -13.03
C GLU A 84 -4.91 -12.32 -12.75
N PRO A 85 -3.63 -12.42 -12.36
CA PRO A 85 -2.75 -11.27 -12.30
C PRO A 85 -2.63 -10.63 -13.69
N GLU A 86 -2.70 -9.30 -13.72
CA GLU A 86 -2.31 -8.55 -14.92
C GLU A 86 -0.78 -8.33 -14.90
N GLU A 87 -0.18 -8.11 -16.06
CA GLU A 87 1.24 -7.76 -16.13
C GLU A 87 1.51 -6.51 -15.28
N THR A 88 2.32 -6.68 -14.25
CA THR A 88 2.74 -5.56 -13.39
C THR A 88 3.83 -4.79 -14.10
N LEU A 89 3.65 -3.47 -14.30
CA LEU A 89 4.71 -2.60 -14.80
C LEU A 89 5.85 -2.57 -13.77
N ASP A 90 6.97 -3.18 -14.14
CA ASP A 90 8.20 -3.13 -13.38
C ASP A 90 8.95 -1.85 -13.74
N PHE A 91 8.96 -0.90 -12.81
CA PHE A 91 9.81 0.28 -12.93
C PHE A 91 11.14 -0.09 -12.30
N ASP A 92 12.14 -0.35 -13.15
CA ASP A 92 13.51 -0.55 -12.69
C ASP A 92 14.06 0.76 -12.09
N PHE A 93 13.79 0.97 -10.80
CA PHE A 93 14.40 2.00 -9.97
C PHE A 93 15.82 1.58 -9.59
N CYS A 94 16.65 1.26 -10.59
CA CYS A 94 18.06 1.02 -10.41
C CYS A 94 18.72 2.26 -9.82
N SER A 95 19.37 2.09 -8.65
CA SER A 95 20.04 3.18 -7.92
C SER A 95 21.10 3.95 -8.74
N THR A 96 21.57 3.37 -9.85
CA THR A 96 22.55 3.96 -10.76
C THR A 96 22.00 5.14 -11.57
N ASN A 97 20.68 5.25 -11.76
CA ASN A 97 20.04 6.28 -12.57
C ASN A 97 19.35 7.37 -11.72
N VAL A 98 19.59 7.38 -10.41
CA VAL A 98 19.01 8.38 -9.49
C VAL A 98 19.85 9.65 -9.52
N ILE A 99 19.31 10.72 -10.14
CA ILE A 99 19.99 12.02 -10.26
C ILE A 99 20.03 12.77 -8.91
N ASN A 100 18.89 12.78 -8.19
CA ASN A 100 18.74 13.45 -6.91
C ASN A 100 18.07 12.51 -5.90
N LYS A 101 18.57 12.48 -4.67
CA LYS A 101 17.99 11.72 -3.55
C LYS A 101 17.81 12.62 -2.34
N ILE A 102 16.59 12.67 -1.81
CA ILE A 102 16.25 13.39 -0.58
C ILE A 102 15.53 12.41 0.34
N ILE A 103 15.90 12.42 1.63
CA ILE A 103 15.22 11.68 2.70
C ILE A 103 14.71 12.72 3.69
N LEU A 104 13.40 12.75 3.92
CA LEU A 104 12.74 13.68 4.84
C LEU A 104 12.04 12.90 5.95
N GLN A 105 11.93 13.53 7.11
CA GLN A 105 11.07 13.03 8.19
C GLN A 105 9.61 13.29 7.81
N SER A 106 8.78 12.25 7.89
CA SER A 106 7.38 12.31 7.43
C SER A 106 6.49 13.19 8.29
N GLU A 107 6.84 13.43 9.56
CA GLU A 107 6.01 14.16 10.53
C GLU A 107 5.58 15.53 10.01
N GLY A 108 6.51 16.33 9.45
CA GLY A 108 6.21 17.67 8.91
C GLY A 108 5.73 17.70 7.44
N LEU A 109 5.71 16.55 6.76
CA LEU A 109 5.21 16.48 5.38
C LEU A 109 3.69 16.43 5.31
N ARG A 110 3.04 15.94 6.36
CA ARG A 110 1.58 15.85 6.41
C ARG A 110 0.94 17.23 6.29
N GLU A 111 1.39 18.20 7.10
CA GLU A 111 0.87 19.57 7.01
C GLU A 111 1.25 20.22 5.68
N ALA A 112 2.49 20.03 5.21
CA ALA A 112 2.92 20.60 3.94
C ALA A 112 2.09 20.10 2.73
N PHE A 113 1.69 18.83 2.74
CA PHE A 113 0.86 18.25 1.69
C PHE A 113 -0.63 18.56 1.83
N SER A 114 -1.14 18.78 3.05
CA SER A 114 -2.54 19.18 3.23
C SER A 114 -2.83 20.59 2.70
N GLU A 115 -1.82 21.46 2.65
CA GLU A 115 -1.92 22.83 2.14
C GLU A 115 -1.71 22.94 0.62
N LEU A 116 -1.45 21.83 -0.09
CA LEU A 116 -1.30 21.86 -1.54
C LEU A 116 -2.63 22.21 -2.23
N ASP A 117 -2.55 23.02 -3.28
CA ASP A 117 -3.71 23.36 -4.09
C ASP A 117 -4.13 22.17 -4.96
N MET A 118 -5.11 21.41 -4.48
CA MET A 118 -5.66 20.24 -5.17
C MET A 118 -6.45 20.58 -6.45
N THR A 119 -6.65 21.86 -6.77
CA THR A 119 -7.23 22.28 -8.06
C THR A 119 -6.20 22.30 -9.19
N SER A 120 -4.90 22.26 -8.85
CA SER A 120 -3.83 22.18 -9.85
C SER A 120 -3.70 20.74 -10.37
N GLU A 121 -3.63 20.61 -11.70
CA GLU A 121 -3.39 19.31 -12.35
C GLU A 121 -1.92 18.86 -12.24
N VAL A 122 -1.02 19.76 -11.83
CA VAL A 122 0.42 19.53 -11.85
C VAL A 122 1.06 19.95 -10.53
N LEU A 123 1.75 18.99 -9.90
CA LEU A 123 2.69 19.26 -8.82
C LEU A 123 4.12 19.30 -9.38
N GLN A 124 4.74 20.47 -9.36
CA GLN A 124 6.14 20.62 -9.73
C GLN A 124 7.04 20.40 -8.51
N ILE A 125 7.95 19.43 -8.64
CA ILE A 125 9.00 19.15 -7.65
C ILE A 125 10.33 19.68 -8.17
N THR A 126 10.98 20.58 -7.44
CA THR A 126 12.32 21.11 -7.76
C THR A 126 13.34 20.54 -6.78
N MET A 127 14.44 19.98 -7.27
CA MET A 127 15.59 19.51 -6.48
C MET A 127 16.87 20.11 -7.06
N SER A 128 17.72 20.72 -6.23
CA SER A 128 18.94 21.39 -6.67
C SER A 128 20.01 21.42 -5.57
N PRO A 129 21.31 21.40 -5.91
CA PRO A 129 22.37 21.75 -4.95
C PRO A 129 22.32 23.22 -4.52
N ASP A 130 21.61 24.08 -5.25
CA ASP A 130 21.44 25.52 -4.97
C ASP A 130 20.06 25.83 -4.39
N LYS A 131 19.96 26.95 -3.66
CA LYS A 131 18.68 27.45 -3.12
C LYS A 131 17.61 27.52 -4.23
N PRO A 132 16.38 27.04 -4.01
CA PRO A 132 15.79 26.68 -2.71
C PRO A 132 16.04 25.23 -2.24
N TYR A 133 16.96 24.48 -2.87
CA TYR A 133 17.30 23.08 -2.62
C TYR A 133 16.20 22.08 -2.91
N PHE A 134 15.03 22.25 -2.29
CA PHE A 134 13.86 21.41 -2.47
C PHE A 134 12.58 22.22 -2.38
N ARG A 135 11.68 22.06 -3.35
CA ARG A 135 10.45 22.87 -3.41
C ARG A 135 9.31 22.13 -4.11
N TYR A 136 8.12 22.24 -3.52
CA TYR A 136 6.84 21.88 -4.13
C TYR A 136 6.15 23.15 -4.66
N LEU A 137 5.60 23.09 -5.87
CA LEU A 137 4.78 24.17 -6.44
C LEU A 137 3.57 23.58 -7.16
N THR A 138 2.39 24.07 -6.82
CA THR A 138 1.15 23.89 -7.59
C THR A 138 0.91 25.17 -8.39
N ALA A 139 0.76 25.04 -9.72
CA ALA A 139 0.46 26.19 -10.56
C ALA A 139 -1.05 26.24 -10.85
N ARG A 140 -1.69 27.37 -10.58
CA ARG A 140 -3.00 27.66 -11.17
C ARG A 140 -2.78 28.10 -12.62
N HIS A 141 -3.52 27.52 -13.56
CA HIS A 141 -3.64 28.14 -14.87
C HIS A 141 -4.23 29.54 -14.69
N LEU A 142 -3.51 30.57 -15.16
CA LEU A 142 -4.07 31.90 -15.39
C LEU A 142 -4.91 31.88 -16.66
#